data_AF-A0A6J6MED4-F1
#
_entry.id   AF-A0A6J6MED4-F1
#
_cell.length_a   1.000
_cell.length_b   1.000
_cell.length_c   1.000
_cell.angle_alpha   90.00
_cell.angle_beta   90.00
_cell.angle_gamma   90.00
#
_symmetry.space_group_name_H-M   'P 1'
#
loop_
_entity.id
_entity.type
_entity.pdbx_description
1 polymer ?
#
loop_
_entity_poly.entity_id
_entity_poly.type
_entity_poly.pdbx_seq_one_letter_code
_entity_poly.pdbx_strand_id
1 'polypeptide(L)'
;MVNNLPNTCSALATGEISAAHATVIAREAAIAIRNGAPDSVIFEVEQRAISFAELHTPGQVAARVRTDIAKAIPEEFEEMTSRATALRRVSCYNEADGMSTVVAILPAADAQIVMNSIEAFILRQDQLHLSQNKSDTDRTIDQKRADALSTICSNFLSEISETVTPQRRPLTVNVTVDLPTLLGLSENPGQLAGYGPIPASVARELASDAKWKRFITEPQTGNLLDFGRESYEPPQHLKDFLIARDRTCRFPGCRRSALLSDLDHAESWESGGSTSPENIGALCRRHHRLKTHDGWRIQSFSDGSCTWTSPLGKEFFTPARSMNEPV
;
A
#
# COMPACT_ATOMS: atom_id res chain seq x y z
N MET A 1 24.49 16.47 20.82
CA MET A 1 25.79 16.89 20.26
C MET A 1 26.74 17.34 21.37
N VAL A 2 26.43 18.41 22.12
CA VAL A 2 27.36 19.03 23.10
C VAL A 2 27.98 18.06 24.13
N ASN A 3 27.24 17.04 24.60
CA ASN A 3 27.77 16.10 25.61
C ASN A 3 28.37 14.81 25.04
N ASN A 4 28.08 14.45 23.78
CA ASN A 4 28.41 13.12 23.23
C ASN A 4 29.26 13.18 21.96
N LEU A 5 29.38 14.35 21.32
CA LEU A 5 30.13 14.58 20.08
C LEU A 5 30.87 15.93 20.17
N PRO A 6 31.82 16.08 21.11
CA PRO A 6 32.49 17.35 21.35
C PRO A 6 33.41 17.78 20.20
N ASN A 7 34.07 16.83 19.50
CA ASN A 7 34.98 17.20 18.41
C ASN A 7 34.20 17.66 17.18
N THR A 8 33.03 17.09 16.91
CA THR A 8 32.14 17.52 15.82
C THR A 8 31.65 18.94 16.08
N CYS A 9 31.30 19.26 17.33
CA CYS A 9 30.92 20.61 17.72
C CYS A 9 32.08 21.60 17.51
N SER A 10 33.29 21.20 17.93
CA SER A 10 34.49 22.02 17.75
C SER A 10 34.80 22.25 16.28
N ALA A 11 34.85 21.19 15.46
CA ALA A 11 35.12 21.27 14.02
C ALA A 11 34.08 22.09 13.26
N LEU A 12 32.80 22.02 13.68
CA LEU A 12 31.75 22.88 13.13
C LEU A 12 31.96 24.35 13.51
N ALA A 13 32.33 24.62 14.77
CA ALA A 13 32.54 25.98 15.28
C ALA A 13 33.77 26.66 14.65
N THR A 14 34.81 25.88 14.32
CA THR A 14 36.03 26.37 13.66
C THR A 14 35.91 26.42 12.13
N GLY A 15 34.84 25.87 11.56
CA GLY A 15 34.62 25.83 10.11
C GLY A 15 35.38 24.72 9.37
N GLU A 16 35.98 23.77 10.10
CA GLU A 16 36.66 22.60 9.53
C GLU A 16 35.66 21.65 8.83
N ILE A 17 34.42 21.60 9.33
CA ILE A 17 33.32 20.86 8.69
C ILE A 17 32.09 21.75 8.49
N SER A 18 31.30 21.44 7.46
CA SER A 18 30.03 22.12 7.20
C SER A 18 28.92 21.61 8.13
N ALA A 19 27.83 22.39 8.26
CA ALA A 19 26.65 21.96 9.01
C ALA A 19 26.04 20.65 8.48
N ALA A 20 26.13 20.40 7.17
CA ALA A 20 25.67 19.15 6.56
C ALA A 20 26.52 17.96 7.03
N HIS A 21 27.85 18.12 7.09
CA HIS A 21 28.77 17.12 7.64
C HIS A 21 28.51 16.84 9.12
N ALA A 22 28.39 17.89 9.94
CA ALA A 22 28.08 17.73 11.36
C ALA A 22 26.73 17.02 11.59
N THR A 23 25.72 17.34 10.78
CA THR A 23 24.39 16.71 10.86
C THR A 23 24.44 15.22 10.58
N VAL A 24 25.17 14.79 9.54
CA VAL A 24 25.28 13.36 9.23
C VAL A 24 26.09 12.61 10.28
N ILE A 25 27.20 13.18 10.79
CA ILE A 25 27.98 12.56 11.87
C ILE A 25 27.08 12.36 13.10
N ALA A 26 26.36 13.40 13.51
CA ALA A 26 25.44 13.33 14.64
C ALA A 26 24.31 12.33 14.43
N ARG A 27 23.71 12.30 13.24
CA ARG A 27 22.61 11.38 12.92
C ARG A 27 23.04 9.92 12.96
N GLU A 28 24.16 9.58 12.33
CA GLU A 28 24.63 8.20 12.24
C GLU A 28 25.17 7.70 13.59
N ALA A 29 25.82 8.56 14.39
CA ALA A 29 26.29 8.20 15.73
C ALA A 29 25.16 8.13 16.79
N ALA A 30 24.02 8.79 16.57
CA ALA A 30 22.94 8.89 17.56
C ALA A 30 22.41 7.55 18.05
N ILE A 31 22.37 6.53 17.18
CA ILE A 31 21.85 5.21 17.55
C ILE A 31 22.84 4.48 18.45
N ALA A 32 24.14 4.47 18.10
CA ALA A 32 25.19 3.87 18.92
C ALA A 32 25.25 4.53 20.31
N ILE A 33 25.19 5.87 20.36
CA ILE A 33 25.14 6.64 21.61
C ILE A 33 23.91 6.25 22.47
N ARG A 34 22.72 6.15 21.86
CA ARG A 34 21.48 5.82 22.58
C ARG A 34 21.51 4.42 23.18
N ASN A 35 22.20 3.49 22.52
CA ASN A 35 22.32 2.10 22.97
C ASN A 35 23.46 1.90 23.99
N GLY A 36 24.20 2.97 24.33
CA GLY A 36 25.24 2.92 25.36
C GLY A 36 26.60 2.45 24.84
N ALA A 37 26.90 2.68 23.56
CA ALA A 37 28.23 2.43 23.02
C ALA A 37 29.31 3.16 23.86
N PRO A 38 30.48 2.56 24.11
CA PRO A 38 31.52 3.19 24.92
C PRO A 38 31.97 4.54 24.37
N ASP A 39 32.20 5.52 25.25
CA ASP A 39 32.64 6.87 24.85
C ASP A 39 33.94 6.84 24.02
N SER A 40 34.84 5.87 24.29
CA SER A 40 36.06 5.68 23.50
C SER A 40 35.78 5.32 22.04
N VAL A 41 34.77 4.48 21.78
CA VAL A 41 34.35 4.11 20.42
C VAL A 41 33.75 5.32 19.71
N ILE A 42 32.87 6.07 20.38
CA ILE A 42 32.27 7.28 19.81
C ILE A 42 33.33 8.32 19.48
N PHE A 43 34.31 8.51 20.37
CA PHE A 43 35.43 9.42 20.16
C PHE A 43 36.27 9.05 18.91
N GLU A 44 36.61 7.77 18.75
CA GLU A 44 37.39 7.32 17.58
C GLU A 44 36.61 7.47 16.27
N VAL A 45 35.33 7.08 16.26
CA VAL A 45 34.44 7.23 15.10
C VAL A 45 34.33 8.70 14.72
N GLU A 46 34.15 9.57 15.71
CA GLU A 46 34.04 11.00 15.52
C GLU A 46 35.31 11.59 14.87
N GLN A 47 36.49 11.29 15.39
CA GLN A 47 37.75 11.79 14.81
C GLN A 47 37.94 11.33 13.37
N ARG A 48 37.73 10.04 13.08
CA ARG A 48 37.85 9.50 11.72
C ARG A 48 36.86 10.15 10.76
N ALA A 49 35.65 10.45 11.22
CA ALA A 49 34.62 11.09 10.42
C ALA A 49 34.98 12.53 10.06
N ILE A 50 35.53 13.30 11.01
CA ILE A 50 35.98 14.68 10.79
C ILE A 50 37.12 14.71 9.77
N SER A 51 38.16 13.90 9.97
CA SER A 51 39.27 13.82 9.02
C SER A 51 38.82 13.35 7.62
N PHE A 52 37.83 12.46 7.54
CA PHE A 52 37.30 12.02 6.25
C PHE A 52 36.44 13.10 5.56
N ALA A 53 35.78 13.98 6.32
CA ALA A 53 34.90 15.02 5.80
C ALA A 53 35.62 16.11 4.99
N GLU A 54 36.93 16.28 5.16
CA GLU A 54 37.73 17.29 4.45
C GLU A 54 37.60 17.18 2.92
N LEU A 55 37.50 15.96 2.39
CA LEU A 55 37.53 15.68 0.94
C LEU A 55 36.30 14.93 0.42
N HIS A 56 35.27 14.73 1.25
CA HIS A 56 34.15 13.87 0.91
C HIS A 56 32.81 14.55 1.14
N THR A 57 31.79 14.09 0.42
CA THR A 57 30.42 14.58 0.57
C THR A 57 29.77 14.09 1.87
N PRO A 58 28.70 14.75 2.35
CA PRO A 58 27.97 14.29 3.54
C PRO A 58 27.46 12.85 3.42
N GLY A 59 27.06 12.41 2.22
CA GLY A 59 26.64 11.03 1.98
C GLY A 59 27.76 10.01 2.18
N GLN A 60 28.97 10.34 1.70
CA GLN A 60 30.16 9.50 1.88
C GLN A 60 30.61 9.47 3.35
N VAL A 61 30.57 10.61 4.06
CA VAL A 61 30.86 10.67 5.50
C VAL A 61 29.85 9.84 6.29
N ALA A 62 28.56 9.92 5.97
CA ALA A 62 27.54 9.10 6.61
C ALA A 62 27.78 7.58 6.41
N ALA A 63 28.19 7.17 5.21
CA ALA A 63 28.57 5.79 4.93
C ALA A 63 29.81 5.35 5.72
N ARG A 64 30.80 6.26 5.87
CA ARG A 64 32.00 6.01 6.65
C ARG A 64 31.70 5.84 8.13
N VAL A 65 30.92 6.75 8.73
CA VAL A 65 30.52 6.67 10.15
C VAL A 65 29.79 5.36 10.43
N ARG A 66 28.81 4.98 9.59
CA ARG A 66 28.12 3.69 9.72
C ARG A 66 29.08 2.50 9.67
N THR A 67 30.06 2.55 8.77
CA THR A 67 31.06 1.49 8.64
C THR A 67 31.96 1.39 9.86
N ASP A 68 32.42 2.52 10.39
CA ASP A 68 33.32 2.55 11.54
C ASP A 68 32.59 2.10 12.82
N ILE A 69 31.32 2.49 12.99
CA ILE A 69 30.45 1.98 14.07
C ILE A 69 30.25 0.47 13.94
N ALA A 70 29.87 -0.02 12.75
CA ALA A 70 29.66 -1.45 12.51
C ALA A 70 30.92 -2.30 12.80
N LYS A 71 32.11 -1.76 12.52
CA LYS A 71 33.39 -2.42 12.85
C LYS A 71 33.71 -2.41 14.33
N ALA A 72 33.36 -1.35 15.04
CA ALA A 72 33.68 -1.20 16.45
C ALA A 72 32.74 -2.00 17.36
N ILE A 73 31.46 -2.11 16.99
CA ILE A 73 30.42 -2.80 17.75
C ILE A 73 29.59 -3.74 16.85
N PRO A 74 30.19 -4.83 16.32
CA PRO A 74 29.54 -5.70 15.33
C PRO A 74 28.29 -6.40 15.86
N GLU A 75 28.30 -6.90 17.09
CA GLU A 75 27.14 -7.60 17.69
C GLU A 75 25.92 -6.67 17.83
N GLU A 76 26.14 -5.45 18.33
CA GLU A 76 25.09 -4.43 18.42
C GLU A 76 24.59 -4.03 17.03
N PHE A 77 25.50 -3.89 16.06
CA PHE A 77 25.15 -3.59 14.67
C PHE A 77 24.27 -4.67 14.03
N GLU A 78 24.58 -5.95 14.27
CA GLU A 78 23.76 -7.07 13.84
C GLU A 78 22.38 -7.06 14.49
N GLU A 79 22.30 -6.86 15.82
CA GLU A 79 21.02 -6.80 16.52
C GLU A 79 20.15 -5.64 16.03
N MET A 80 20.74 -4.46 15.83
CA MET A 80 20.05 -3.29 15.27
C MET A 80 19.54 -3.56 13.87
N THR A 81 20.36 -4.15 13.01
CA THR A 81 19.98 -4.50 11.64
C THR A 81 18.84 -5.52 11.63
N SER A 82 18.87 -6.50 12.53
CA SER A 82 17.80 -7.50 12.71
C SER A 82 16.49 -6.84 13.16
N ARG A 83 16.53 -5.98 14.19
CA ARG A 83 15.37 -5.22 14.67
C ARG A 83 14.79 -4.31 13.58
N ALA A 84 15.62 -3.60 12.83
CA ALA A 84 15.18 -2.75 11.71
C ALA A 84 14.56 -3.59 10.59
N THR A 85 15.15 -4.74 10.26
CA THR A 85 14.62 -5.70 9.28
C THR A 85 13.25 -6.24 9.67
N ALA A 86 12.98 -6.40 10.97
CA ALA A 86 11.66 -6.79 11.47
C ALA A 86 10.57 -5.73 11.23
N LEU A 87 10.95 -4.46 11.01
CA LEU A 87 10.02 -3.36 10.73
C LEU A 87 9.72 -3.17 9.23
N ARG A 88 10.30 -4.02 8.36
CA ARG A 88 10.07 -3.97 6.91
C ARG A 88 8.57 -4.01 6.60
N ARG A 89 8.14 -3.16 5.68
CA ARG A 89 6.72 -3.02 5.31
C ARG A 89 6.56 -2.41 3.94
N VAL A 90 5.45 -2.73 3.29
CA VAL A 90 4.97 -2.02 2.10
C VAL A 90 3.60 -1.45 2.44
N SER A 91 3.36 -0.20 2.07
CA SER A 91 2.10 0.50 2.32
C SER A 91 1.71 1.30 1.08
N CYS A 92 0.42 1.42 0.85
CA CYS A 92 -0.14 2.20 -0.26
C CYS A 92 -1.10 3.25 0.33
N TYR A 93 -0.95 4.49 -0.12
CA TYR A 93 -1.79 5.62 0.27
C TYR A 93 -2.38 6.25 -0.99
N ASN A 94 -3.68 6.49 -0.99
CA ASN A 94 -4.34 7.16 -2.11
C ASN A 94 -4.02 8.65 -2.05
N GLU A 95 -3.66 9.23 -3.19
CA GLU A 95 -3.45 10.66 -3.37
C GLU A 95 -4.60 11.26 -4.20
N ALA A 96 -4.54 12.55 -4.50
CA ALA A 96 -5.44 13.19 -5.45
C ALA A 96 -5.13 12.78 -6.90
N ASP A 97 -6.00 13.18 -7.83
CA ASP A 97 -5.75 13.18 -9.28
C ASP A 97 -5.47 11.81 -9.92
N GLY A 98 -6.01 10.74 -9.35
CA GLY A 98 -5.84 9.37 -9.86
C GLY A 98 -4.54 8.71 -9.40
N MET A 99 -3.78 9.36 -8.52
CA MET A 99 -2.46 8.92 -8.09
C MET A 99 -2.50 8.17 -6.76
N SER A 100 -1.49 7.35 -6.51
CA SER A 100 -1.30 6.67 -5.22
C SER A 100 0.18 6.51 -4.91
N THR A 101 0.53 6.69 -3.65
CA THR A 101 1.90 6.54 -3.15
C THR A 101 2.09 5.14 -2.60
N VAL A 102 2.99 4.36 -3.21
CA VAL A 102 3.48 3.09 -2.64
C VAL A 102 4.82 3.34 -1.96
N VAL A 103 4.89 3.11 -0.65
CA VAL A 103 6.12 3.24 0.14
C VAL A 103 6.56 1.87 0.62
N ALA A 104 7.80 1.50 0.30
CA ALA A 104 8.43 0.27 0.75
C ALA A 104 9.62 0.58 1.67
N ILE A 105 9.61 -0.01 2.86
CA ILE A 105 10.75 -0.10 3.76
C ILE A 105 11.25 -1.54 3.70
N LEU A 106 12.42 -1.74 3.14
CA LEU A 106 13.00 -3.05 2.86
C LEU A 106 14.42 -3.14 3.43
N PRO A 107 14.94 -4.36 3.67
CA PRO A 107 16.38 -4.57 3.78
C PRO A 107 17.10 -3.95 2.58
N ALA A 108 18.28 -3.36 2.83
CA ALA A 108 19.00 -2.63 1.78
C ALA A 108 19.31 -3.49 0.55
N ALA A 109 19.66 -4.77 0.75
CA ALA A 109 19.89 -5.71 -0.35
C ALA A 109 18.63 -5.93 -1.20
N ASP A 110 17.48 -6.16 -0.56
CA ASP A 110 16.19 -6.34 -1.25
C ASP A 110 15.77 -5.09 -2.01
N ALA A 111 15.99 -3.90 -1.44
CA ALA A 111 15.74 -2.63 -2.12
C ALA A 111 16.60 -2.48 -3.40
N GLN A 112 17.87 -2.89 -3.35
CA GLN A 112 18.73 -2.90 -4.54
C GLN A 112 18.24 -3.90 -5.59
N ILE A 113 17.73 -5.06 -5.18
CA ILE A 113 17.11 -6.03 -6.10
C ILE A 113 15.91 -5.40 -6.82
N VAL A 114 15.02 -4.72 -6.09
CA VAL A 114 13.86 -4.03 -6.69
C VAL A 114 14.31 -2.97 -7.69
N MET A 115 15.25 -2.09 -7.31
CA MET A 115 15.74 -1.03 -8.19
C MET A 115 16.45 -1.58 -9.42
N ASN A 116 17.34 -2.56 -9.26
CA ASN A 116 18.04 -3.18 -10.39
C ASN A 116 17.07 -3.93 -11.32
N SER A 117 15.98 -4.50 -10.80
CA SER A 117 14.94 -5.14 -11.62
C SER A 117 14.19 -4.12 -12.48
N ILE A 118 13.88 -2.94 -11.92
CA ILE A 118 13.27 -1.82 -12.66
C ILE A 118 14.22 -1.36 -13.77
N GLU A 119 15.49 -1.10 -13.45
CA GLU A 119 16.48 -0.64 -14.44
C GLU A 119 16.70 -1.69 -15.54
N ALA A 120 16.82 -2.97 -15.17
CA ALA A 120 16.96 -4.05 -16.14
C ALA A 120 15.73 -4.17 -17.07
N PHE A 121 14.53 -3.96 -16.55
CA PHE A 121 13.31 -3.95 -17.36
C PHE A 121 13.31 -2.80 -18.38
N ILE A 122 13.66 -1.58 -17.93
CA ILE A 122 13.77 -0.41 -18.80
C ILE A 122 14.79 -0.65 -19.91
N LEU A 123 16.00 -1.11 -19.55
CA LEU A 123 17.06 -1.39 -20.52
C LEU A 123 16.63 -2.44 -21.56
N ARG A 124 15.93 -3.50 -21.12
CA ARG A 124 15.38 -4.52 -22.03
C ARG A 124 14.34 -3.93 -22.98
N GLN A 125 13.45 -3.07 -22.48
CA GLN A 125 12.42 -2.45 -23.30
C GLN A 125 13.00 -1.44 -24.31
N ASP A 126 13.96 -0.62 -23.89
CA ASP A 126 14.65 0.32 -24.75
C ASP A 126 15.41 -0.41 -25.88
N GLN A 127 16.04 -1.55 -25.60
CA GLN A 127 16.66 -2.41 -26.64
C GLN A 127 15.64 -2.91 -27.67
N LEU A 128 14.44 -3.32 -27.23
CA LEU A 128 13.37 -3.75 -28.14
C LEU A 128 12.84 -2.58 -28.98
N HIS A 129 12.66 -1.39 -28.40
CA HIS A 129 12.21 -0.21 -29.13
C HIS A 129 13.23 0.24 -30.19
N LEU A 130 14.52 0.25 -29.85
CA LEU A 130 15.61 0.53 -30.80
C LEU A 130 15.59 -0.45 -31.97
N SER A 131 15.37 -1.75 -31.72
CA SER A 131 15.26 -2.75 -32.78
C SER A 131 14.05 -2.53 -33.71
N GLN A 132 13.02 -1.81 -33.25
CA GLN A 132 11.80 -1.47 -33.99
C GLN A 132 11.82 -0.04 -34.56
N ASN A 133 12.95 0.67 -34.53
CA ASN A 133 13.08 2.08 -34.90
C ASN A 133 12.07 3.02 -34.19
N LYS A 134 11.64 2.65 -32.98
CA LYS A 134 10.83 3.51 -32.12
C LYS A 134 11.76 4.15 -31.08
N SER A 135 11.83 5.47 -31.04
CA SER A 135 12.52 6.19 -29.97
C SER A 135 11.50 6.68 -28.95
N ASP A 136 11.66 6.26 -27.70
CA ASP A 136 10.86 6.74 -26.58
C ASP A 136 11.59 7.89 -25.87
N THR A 137 11.57 9.06 -26.52
CA THR A 137 12.26 10.28 -26.07
C THR A 137 11.41 11.16 -25.17
N ASP A 138 10.10 10.94 -25.14
CA ASP A 138 9.15 11.86 -24.51
C ASP A 138 8.98 11.60 -23.01
N ARG A 139 9.37 10.41 -22.53
CA ARG A 139 9.27 10.03 -21.11
C ARG A 139 10.55 10.34 -20.34
N THR A 140 10.37 10.95 -19.18
CA THR A 140 11.43 11.15 -18.19
C THR A 140 11.88 9.82 -17.57
N ILE A 141 13.07 9.80 -16.96
CA ILE A 141 13.60 8.61 -16.26
C ILE A 141 12.64 8.16 -15.15
N ASP A 142 12.06 9.10 -14.40
CA ASP A 142 11.14 8.77 -13.30
C ASP A 142 9.81 8.19 -13.80
N GLN A 143 9.29 8.69 -14.92
CA GLN A 143 8.13 8.08 -15.59
C GLN A 143 8.44 6.64 -16.06
N LYS A 144 9.60 6.42 -16.70
CA LYS A 144 10.02 5.08 -17.11
C LYS A 144 10.11 4.11 -15.91
N ARG A 145 10.61 4.57 -14.77
CA ARG A 145 10.67 3.77 -13.54
C ARG A 145 9.30 3.44 -12.97
N ALA A 146 8.38 4.40 -12.94
CA ALA A 146 7.02 4.19 -12.48
C ALA A 146 6.27 3.17 -13.37
N ASP A 147 6.41 3.30 -14.69
CA ASP A 147 5.81 2.39 -15.67
C ASP A 147 6.40 0.98 -15.57
N ALA A 148 7.73 0.87 -15.45
CA ALA A 148 8.42 -0.40 -15.32
C ALA A 148 8.02 -1.14 -14.04
N LEU A 149 7.97 -0.45 -12.89
CA LEU A 149 7.49 -1.05 -11.64
C LEU A 149 6.07 -1.59 -11.78
N SER A 150 5.16 -0.78 -12.34
CA SER A 150 3.76 -1.16 -12.55
C SER A 150 3.63 -2.36 -13.48
N THR A 151 4.42 -2.39 -14.56
CA THR A 151 4.42 -3.49 -15.54
C THR A 151 4.98 -4.78 -14.95
N ILE A 152 6.08 -4.72 -14.19
CA ILE A 152 6.65 -5.88 -13.49
C ILE A 152 5.59 -6.51 -12.56
N CYS A 153 4.90 -5.69 -11.76
CA CYS A 153 3.86 -6.18 -10.86
C CYS A 153 2.64 -6.73 -11.62
N SER A 154 2.24 -6.09 -12.72
CA SER A 154 1.14 -6.56 -13.58
C SER A 154 1.44 -7.91 -14.24
N ASN A 155 2.67 -8.09 -14.74
CA ASN A 155 3.13 -9.34 -15.33
C ASN A 155 3.09 -10.47 -14.31
N PHE A 156 3.60 -10.23 -13.10
CA PHE A 156 3.54 -11.22 -12.02
C PHE A 156 2.10 -11.58 -11.66
N LEU A 157 1.22 -10.59 -11.47
CA LEU A 157 -0.21 -10.84 -11.19
C LEU A 157 -0.88 -11.68 -12.28
N SER A 158 -0.53 -11.44 -13.54
CA SER A 158 -1.03 -12.21 -14.68
C SER A 158 -0.52 -13.65 -14.65
N GLU A 159 0.76 -13.86 -14.37
CA GLU A 159 1.42 -15.17 -14.26
C GLU A 159 0.79 -16.04 -13.17
N ILE A 160 0.48 -15.47 -12.01
CA ILE A 160 -0.07 -16.22 -10.85
C ILE A 160 -1.59 -16.21 -10.77
N SER A 161 -2.28 -15.66 -11.77
CA SER A 161 -3.74 -15.44 -11.72
C SER A 161 -4.54 -16.73 -11.50
N GLU A 162 -4.02 -17.88 -11.97
CA GLU A 162 -4.68 -19.18 -11.78
C GLU A 162 -4.24 -19.91 -10.49
N THR A 163 -3.10 -19.55 -9.91
CA THR A 163 -2.51 -20.27 -8.76
C THR A 163 -2.83 -19.61 -7.42
N VAL A 164 -2.96 -18.29 -7.37
CA VAL A 164 -3.28 -17.54 -6.15
C VAL A 164 -4.69 -16.99 -6.23
N THR A 165 -5.64 -17.76 -5.68
CA THR A 165 -7.07 -17.45 -5.78
C THR A 165 -7.75 -17.27 -4.43
N PRO A 166 -7.53 -16.14 -3.71
CA PRO A 166 -8.27 -15.87 -2.47
C PRO A 166 -9.77 -15.88 -2.76
N GLN A 167 -10.54 -16.67 -2.01
CA GLN A 167 -11.97 -16.91 -2.27
C GLN A 167 -12.27 -17.45 -3.69
N ARG A 168 -11.38 -18.30 -4.24
CA ARG A 168 -11.49 -18.92 -5.58
C ARG A 168 -11.52 -17.94 -6.76
N ARG A 169 -10.93 -16.76 -6.60
CA ARG A 169 -10.77 -15.76 -7.67
C ARG A 169 -9.35 -15.20 -7.74
N PRO A 170 -8.85 -14.86 -8.94
CA PRO A 170 -7.58 -14.16 -9.09
C PRO A 170 -7.56 -12.83 -8.34
N LEU A 171 -6.38 -12.38 -7.94
CA LEU A 171 -6.15 -11.01 -7.53
C LEU A 171 -6.17 -10.09 -8.76
N THR A 172 -7.16 -9.21 -8.84
CA THR A 172 -7.39 -8.30 -9.97
C THR A 172 -7.59 -6.86 -9.52
N VAL A 173 -7.35 -5.92 -10.42
CA VAL A 173 -7.81 -4.54 -10.27
C VAL A 173 -9.27 -4.48 -10.71
N ASN A 174 -10.16 -4.03 -9.81
CA ASN A 174 -11.60 -3.98 -10.10
C ASN A 174 -12.03 -2.54 -10.33
N VAL A 175 -12.62 -2.30 -11.50
CA VAL A 175 -13.27 -1.04 -11.87
C VAL A 175 -14.77 -1.30 -11.99
N THR A 176 -15.57 -0.40 -11.42
CA THR A 176 -17.03 -0.37 -11.58
C THR A 176 -17.40 0.90 -12.32
N VAL A 177 -18.22 0.79 -13.37
CA VAL A 177 -18.63 1.92 -14.21
C VAL A 177 -20.07 1.70 -14.67
N ASP A 178 -20.86 2.77 -14.76
CA ASP A 178 -22.22 2.69 -15.29
C ASP A 178 -22.22 2.46 -16.81
N LEU A 179 -23.25 1.79 -17.30
CA LEU A 179 -23.33 1.40 -18.71
C LEU A 179 -23.34 2.61 -19.67
N PRO A 180 -24.08 3.71 -19.43
CA PRO A 180 -23.98 4.91 -20.26
C PRO A 180 -22.56 5.46 -20.38
N THR A 181 -21.83 5.59 -19.26
CA THR A 181 -20.44 6.06 -19.27
C THR A 181 -19.52 5.15 -20.06
N LEU A 182 -19.70 3.84 -19.88
CA LEU A 182 -18.92 2.85 -20.59
C LEU A 182 -19.15 2.91 -22.11
N LEU A 183 -20.38 3.13 -22.54
CA LEU A 183 -20.76 3.28 -23.95
C LEU A 183 -20.38 4.65 -24.55
N GLY A 184 -19.79 5.56 -23.75
CA GLY A 184 -19.50 6.93 -24.17
C GLY A 184 -20.75 7.81 -24.33
N LEU A 185 -21.87 7.40 -23.73
CA LEU A 185 -23.14 8.13 -23.69
C LEU A 185 -23.24 9.07 -22.47
N SER A 186 -22.31 8.94 -21.52
CA SER A 186 -22.16 9.78 -20.34
C SER A 186 -20.67 9.90 -19.98
N GLU A 187 -20.36 10.85 -19.10
CA GLU A 187 -19.01 11.06 -18.55
C GLU A 187 -19.03 11.00 -17.01
N ASN A 188 -19.90 10.17 -16.42
CA ASN A 188 -19.87 9.93 -14.98
C ASN A 188 -18.53 9.25 -14.61
N PRO A 189 -17.97 9.50 -13.42
CA PRO A 189 -16.74 8.84 -13.02
C PRO A 189 -16.95 7.32 -12.87
N GLY A 190 -15.94 6.55 -13.27
CA GLY A 190 -15.83 5.16 -12.85
C GLY A 190 -15.29 5.07 -11.43
N GLN A 191 -15.32 3.88 -10.84
CA GLN A 191 -14.86 3.65 -9.48
C GLN A 191 -13.81 2.55 -9.43
N LEU A 192 -12.63 2.89 -8.91
CA LEU A 192 -11.53 1.97 -8.69
C LEU A 192 -11.56 1.43 -7.25
N ALA A 193 -11.67 0.11 -7.10
CA ALA A 193 -11.76 -0.53 -5.79
C ALA A 193 -10.50 -0.26 -4.93
N GLY A 194 -10.69 0.26 -3.72
CA GLY A 194 -9.60 0.64 -2.82
C GLY A 194 -9.07 2.06 -3.01
N TYR A 195 -9.33 2.70 -4.16
CA TYR A 195 -8.90 4.07 -4.47
C TYR A 195 -10.03 5.08 -4.24
N GLY A 196 -11.05 5.05 -5.12
CA GLY A 196 -11.93 6.21 -5.29
C GLY A 196 -12.41 6.38 -6.73
N PRO A 197 -13.06 7.50 -7.03
CA PRO A 197 -13.55 7.82 -8.36
C PRO A 197 -12.37 8.06 -9.32
N ILE A 198 -12.49 7.55 -10.54
CA ILE A 198 -11.55 7.75 -11.64
C ILE A 198 -12.27 8.36 -12.85
N PRO A 199 -11.58 9.12 -13.71
CA PRO A 199 -12.19 9.69 -14.91
C PRO A 199 -12.82 8.61 -15.80
N ALA A 200 -13.92 8.97 -16.47
CA ALA A 200 -14.61 8.09 -17.42
C ALA A 200 -13.68 7.54 -18.51
N SER A 201 -12.75 8.37 -19.01
CA SER A 201 -11.73 7.98 -19.98
C SER A 201 -10.83 6.85 -19.46
N VAL A 202 -10.30 7.00 -18.24
CA VAL A 202 -9.45 5.99 -17.58
C VAL A 202 -10.26 4.73 -17.28
N ALA A 203 -11.51 4.86 -16.84
CA ALA A 203 -12.40 3.72 -16.62
C ALA A 203 -12.64 2.92 -17.92
N ARG A 204 -12.83 3.61 -19.05
CA ARG A 204 -12.99 2.98 -20.37
C ARG A 204 -11.70 2.32 -20.86
N GLU A 205 -10.55 2.96 -20.65
CA GLU A 205 -9.24 2.40 -20.98
C GLU A 205 -8.99 1.11 -20.19
N LEU A 206 -9.19 1.14 -18.86
CA LEU A 206 -9.06 -0.07 -18.03
C LEU A 206 -10.07 -1.15 -18.43
N ALA A 207 -11.22 -0.77 -18.97
CA ALA A 207 -12.24 -1.71 -19.39
C ALA A 207 -11.94 -2.39 -20.74
N SER A 208 -11.15 -1.77 -21.64
CA SER A 208 -10.93 -2.32 -23.00
C SER A 208 -10.32 -3.71 -23.00
N ASP A 209 -9.40 -3.97 -22.07
CA ASP A 209 -8.69 -5.26 -21.94
C ASP A 209 -9.18 -6.08 -20.73
N ALA A 210 -10.31 -5.69 -20.11
CA ALA A 210 -10.82 -6.32 -18.91
C ALA A 210 -11.64 -7.59 -19.19
N LYS A 211 -11.72 -8.46 -18.17
CA LYS A 211 -12.75 -9.50 -18.10
C LYS A 211 -14.02 -8.90 -17.50
N TRP A 212 -15.11 -8.93 -18.28
CA TRP A 212 -16.35 -8.24 -17.95
C TRP A 212 -17.27 -9.09 -17.08
N LYS A 213 -17.87 -8.47 -16.06
CA LYS A 213 -19.04 -9.00 -15.34
C LYS A 213 -20.11 -7.93 -15.29
N ARG A 214 -21.33 -8.30 -15.67
CA ARG A 214 -22.48 -7.40 -15.69
C ARG A 214 -23.38 -7.68 -14.49
N PHE A 215 -23.72 -6.63 -13.76
CA PHE A 215 -24.72 -6.67 -12.69
C PHE A 215 -25.90 -5.78 -13.07
N ILE A 216 -27.12 -6.25 -12.85
CA ILE A 216 -28.32 -5.42 -12.93
C ILE A 216 -28.69 -5.09 -11.48
N THR A 217 -28.63 -3.82 -11.15
CA THR A 217 -28.93 -3.34 -9.79
C THR A 217 -30.18 -2.48 -9.79
N GLU A 218 -30.88 -2.47 -8.66
CA GLU A 218 -31.91 -1.48 -8.40
C GLU A 218 -31.24 -0.09 -8.26
N PRO A 219 -31.68 0.93 -9.01
CA PRO A 219 -30.96 2.22 -9.09
C PRO A 219 -30.82 2.99 -7.77
N GLN A 220 -31.72 2.79 -6.81
CA GLN A 220 -31.77 3.55 -5.56
C GLN A 220 -30.98 2.89 -4.43
N THR A 221 -31.00 1.56 -4.36
CA THR A 221 -30.37 0.79 -3.27
C THR A 221 -29.05 0.15 -3.69
N GLY A 222 -28.79 0.05 -5.01
CA GLY A 222 -27.66 -0.71 -5.54
C GLY A 222 -27.80 -2.22 -5.35
N ASN A 223 -28.95 -2.72 -4.89
CA ASN A 223 -29.18 -4.13 -4.66
C ASN A 223 -29.27 -4.92 -5.96
N LEU A 224 -28.72 -6.13 -5.93
CA LEU A 224 -28.90 -7.09 -7.01
C LEU A 224 -30.35 -7.63 -6.97
N LEU A 225 -31.04 -7.60 -8.10
CA LEU A 225 -32.48 -7.86 -8.19
C LEU A 225 -32.91 -9.33 -7.97
N ASP A 226 -32.00 -10.26 -7.69
CA ASP A 226 -32.38 -11.65 -7.36
C ASP A 226 -31.29 -12.35 -6.53
N PHE A 227 -31.64 -12.98 -5.39
CA PHE A 227 -31.13 -14.28 -4.90
C PHE A 227 -32.00 -14.84 -3.76
N GLY A 228 -32.37 -16.12 -3.87
CA GLY A 228 -33.07 -16.93 -2.86
C GLY A 228 -32.16 -17.64 -1.82
N ARG A 229 -32.78 -18.32 -0.84
CA ARG A 229 -32.26 -18.68 0.51
C ARG A 229 -31.60 -20.07 0.65
N GLU A 230 -30.82 -20.58 -0.31
CA GLU A 230 -30.49 -22.02 -0.30
C GLU A 230 -29.07 -22.44 0.21
N SER A 231 -28.15 -21.53 0.55
CA SER A 231 -26.81 -21.94 1.03
C SER A 231 -26.15 -21.05 2.08
N TYR A 232 -25.38 -21.66 2.99
CA TYR A 232 -24.52 -20.95 3.95
C TYR A 232 -23.29 -20.32 3.27
N GLU A 233 -22.63 -21.05 2.36
CA GLU A 233 -21.53 -20.47 1.58
C GLU A 233 -22.11 -19.53 0.51
N PRO A 234 -21.65 -18.26 0.44
CA PRO A 234 -22.12 -17.34 -0.60
C PRO A 234 -21.74 -17.88 -1.98
N PRO A 235 -22.70 -18.07 -2.90
CA PRO A 235 -22.38 -18.47 -4.26
C PRO A 235 -21.52 -17.42 -4.97
N GLN A 236 -20.77 -17.82 -6.00
CA GLN A 236 -19.73 -16.97 -6.58
C GLN A 236 -20.26 -15.63 -7.11
N HIS A 237 -21.44 -15.61 -7.73
CA HIS A 237 -22.07 -14.39 -8.22
C HIS A 237 -22.41 -13.40 -7.08
N LEU A 238 -22.75 -13.90 -5.88
CA LEU A 238 -23.06 -13.08 -4.72
C LEU A 238 -21.77 -12.48 -4.17
N LYS A 239 -20.70 -13.30 -4.10
CA LYS A 239 -19.36 -12.81 -3.75
C LYS A 239 -18.91 -11.70 -4.71
N ASP A 240 -19.07 -11.91 -6.02
CA ASP A 240 -18.68 -10.94 -7.04
C ASP A 240 -19.49 -9.64 -6.92
N PHE A 241 -20.80 -9.74 -6.71
CA PHE A 241 -21.67 -8.59 -6.47
C PHE A 241 -21.26 -7.82 -5.21
N LEU A 242 -21.08 -8.51 -4.08
CA LEU A 242 -20.70 -7.88 -2.82
C LEU A 242 -19.37 -7.12 -2.92
N ILE A 243 -18.44 -7.62 -3.73
CA ILE A 243 -17.15 -6.93 -3.95
C ILE A 243 -17.30 -5.71 -4.83
N ALA A 244 -18.13 -5.80 -5.88
CA ALA A 244 -18.44 -4.67 -6.73
C ALA A 244 -19.19 -3.58 -5.95
N ARG A 245 -20.17 -3.97 -5.12
CA ARG A 245 -20.95 -3.06 -4.26
C ARG A 245 -20.09 -2.44 -3.17
N ASP A 246 -19.42 -3.27 -2.37
CA ASP A 246 -18.74 -2.80 -1.17
C ASP A 246 -17.46 -2.05 -1.51
N ARG A 247 -16.70 -2.48 -2.54
CA ARG A 247 -15.45 -1.89 -3.07
C ARG A 247 -14.27 -1.90 -2.08
N THR A 248 -14.51 -1.51 -0.84
CA THR A 248 -13.62 -1.61 0.32
C THR A 248 -14.37 -2.21 1.52
N CYS A 249 -13.64 -2.50 2.59
CA CYS A 249 -14.22 -2.93 3.86
C CYS A 249 -15.29 -1.94 4.36
N ARG A 250 -16.43 -2.46 4.86
CA ARG A 250 -17.58 -1.67 5.33
C ARG A 250 -17.39 -1.02 6.72
N PHE A 251 -16.28 -1.30 7.40
CA PHE A 251 -15.98 -0.61 8.66
C PHE A 251 -15.72 0.89 8.39
N PRO A 252 -16.22 1.80 9.24
CA PRO A 252 -16.10 3.25 9.03
C PRO A 252 -14.65 3.69 8.75
N GLY A 253 -14.44 4.36 7.61
CA GLY A 253 -13.13 4.87 7.19
C GLY A 253 -12.13 3.82 6.67
N CYS A 254 -12.49 2.53 6.60
CA CYS A 254 -11.57 1.52 6.10
C CYS A 254 -11.51 1.50 4.56
N ARG A 255 -10.28 1.61 4.02
CA ARG A 255 -10.02 1.58 2.57
C ARG A 255 -9.46 0.25 2.05
N ARG A 256 -9.37 -0.78 2.91
CA ARG A 256 -8.90 -2.10 2.47
C ARG A 256 -9.84 -2.65 1.40
N SER A 257 -9.31 -3.02 0.23
CA SER A 257 -10.10 -3.58 -0.87
C SER A 257 -10.99 -4.74 -0.42
N ALA A 258 -12.25 -4.75 -0.89
CA ALA A 258 -13.20 -5.83 -0.66
C ALA A 258 -12.68 -7.17 -1.22
N LEU A 259 -11.88 -7.12 -2.29
CA LEU A 259 -11.24 -8.30 -2.89
C LEU A 259 -10.32 -9.04 -1.91
N LEU A 260 -9.68 -8.30 -1.00
CA LEU A 260 -8.75 -8.80 0.02
C LEU A 260 -9.40 -8.92 1.40
N SER A 261 -10.73 -8.87 1.46
CA SER A 261 -11.52 -8.89 2.68
C SER A 261 -12.37 -10.16 2.77
N ASP A 262 -12.67 -10.58 3.99
CA ASP A 262 -13.60 -11.66 4.26
C ASP A 262 -15.02 -11.18 3.95
N LEU A 263 -15.87 -12.02 3.36
CA LEU A 263 -17.30 -11.74 3.22
C LEU A 263 -18.00 -12.38 4.41
N ASP A 264 -18.56 -11.54 5.28
CA ASP A 264 -19.00 -11.94 6.61
C ASP A 264 -20.46 -11.51 6.88
N HIS A 265 -21.22 -12.39 7.53
CA HIS A 265 -22.65 -12.19 7.84
C HIS A 265 -22.82 -11.27 9.04
N ALA A 266 -23.53 -10.15 8.92
CA ALA A 266 -23.75 -9.22 10.03
C ALA A 266 -24.49 -9.86 11.21
N GLU A 267 -25.63 -10.50 10.94
CA GLU A 267 -26.25 -11.49 11.82
C GLU A 267 -25.67 -12.86 11.48
N SER A 268 -25.10 -13.56 12.47
CA SER A 268 -24.46 -14.84 12.21
C SER A 268 -25.49 -15.89 11.78
N TRP A 269 -25.04 -16.88 11.01
CA TRP A 269 -25.88 -18.01 10.62
C TRP A 269 -26.45 -18.76 11.83
N GLU A 270 -25.66 -18.90 12.90
CA GLU A 270 -26.08 -19.53 14.16
C GLU A 270 -27.21 -18.77 14.85
N SER A 271 -27.25 -17.44 14.71
CA SER A 271 -28.37 -16.61 15.20
C SER A 271 -29.56 -16.52 14.23
N GLY A 272 -29.50 -17.19 13.08
CA GLY A 272 -30.59 -17.21 12.09
C GLY A 272 -30.39 -16.29 10.89
N GLY A 273 -29.23 -15.63 10.77
CA GLY A 273 -28.91 -14.72 9.68
C GLY A 273 -28.88 -15.40 8.30
N SER A 274 -29.39 -14.71 7.28
CA SER A 274 -29.46 -15.23 5.91
C SER A 274 -28.18 -14.98 5.12
N THR A 275 -27.85 -15.85 4.16
CA THR A 275 -26.80 -15.59 3.16
C THR A 275 -27.42 -14.75 2.03
N SER A 276 -27.49 -13.44 2.26
CA SER A 276 -28.12 -12.49 1.36
C SER A 276 -27.23 -11.26 1.16
N PRO A 277 -27.44 -10.49 0.07
CA PRO A 277 -26.82 -9.18 -0.10
C PRO A 277 -26.97 -8.27 1.13
N GLU A 278 -28.14 -8.31 1.77
CA GLU A 278 -28.50 -7.45 2.89
C GLU A 278 -27.70 -7.78 4.15
N ASN A 279 -27.47 -9.06 4.41
CA ASN A 279 -26.79 -9.50 5.62
C ASN A 279 -25.26 -9.59 5.46
N ILE A 280 -24.75 -9.85 4.26
CA ILE A 280 -23.31 -10.05 4.04
C ILE A 280 -22.64 -8.75 3.60
N GLY A 281 -21.41 -8.52 4.09
CA GLY A 281 -20.51 -7.57 3.46
C GLY A 281 -19.03 -7.80 3.74
N ALA A 282 -18.21 -7.02 3.05
CA ALA A 282 -16.76 -7.12 3.06
C ALA A 282 -16.16 -6.54 4.36
N LEU A 283 -15.48 -7.39 5.13
CA LEU A 283 -14.73 -7.03 6.34
C LEU A 283 -13.27 -7.47 6.20
N CYS A 284 -12.33 -6.53 6.31
CA CYS A 284 -10.93 -6.91 6.34
C CYS A 284 -10.63 -7.72 7.61
N ARG A 285 -9.56 -8.53 7.60
CA ARG A 285 -9.24 -9.44 8.72
C ARG A 285 -9.20 -8.74 10.09
N ARG A 286 -8.74 -7.49 10.13
CA ARG A 286 -8.75 -6.66 11.35
C ARG A 286 -10.17 -6.37 11.84
N HIS A 287 -11.04 -5.86 10.98
CA HIS A 287 -12.40 -5.48 11.38
C HIS A 287 -13.34 -6.67 11.55
N HIS A 288 -13.08 -7.77 10.84
CA HIS A 288 -13.73 -9.05 11.11
C HIS A 288 -13.43 -9.50 12.54
N ARG A 289 -12.16 -9.53 12.96
CA ARG A 289 -11.78 -9.87 14.35
C ARG A 289 -12.40 -8.94 15.39
N LEU A 290 -12.43 -7.63 15.13
CA LEU A 290 -13.03 -6.66 16.04
C LEU A 290 -14.51 -6.96 16.31
N LYS A 291 -15.25 -7.37 15.27
CA LYS A 291 -16.64 -7.82 15.39
C LYS A 291 -16.74 -9.15 16.17
N THR A 292 -15.91 -10.13 15.83
CA THR A 292 -16.01 -11.48 16.42
C THR A 292 -15.58 -11.54 17.88
N HIS A 293 -14.58 -10.76 18.28
CA HIS A 293 -13.91 -10.94 19.57
C HIS A 293 -13.87 -9.69 20.45
N ASP A 294 -13.92 -8.49 19.87
CA ASP A 294 -13.62 -7.24 20.60
C ASP A 294 -14.85 -6.38 20.89
N GLY A 295 -16.05 -7.00 20.89
CA GLY A 295 -17.31 -6.37 21.33
C GLY A 295 -17.94 -5.38 20.36
N TRP A 296 -17.41 -5.23 19.14
CA TRP A 296 -18.05 -4.44 18.09
C TRP A 296 -19.26 -5.18 17.52
N ARG A 297 -20.34 -4.45 17.26
CA ARG A 297 -21.55 -5.00 16.63
C ARG A 297 -21.81 -4.30 15.31
N ILE A 298 -22.44 -5.02 14.39
CA ILE A 298 -22.87 -4.49 13.10
C ILE A 298 -24.34 -4.85 12.90
N GLN A 299 -25.12 -3.86 12.50
CA GLN A 299 -26.47 -4.05 11.97
C GLN A 299 -26.44 -3.67 10.50
N SER A 300 -26.75 -4.62 9.61
CA SER A 300 -26.89 -4.31 8.17
C SER A 300 -28.35 -4.08 7.82
N PHE A 301 -28.58 -3.27 6.80
CA PHE A 301 -29.93 -2.93 6.33
C PHE A 301 -30.13 -3.41 4.89
N SER A 302 -31.40 -3.55 4.50
CA SER A 302 -31.77 -4.06 3.18
C SER A 302 -31.30 -3.16 2.05
N ASP A 303 -31.14 -1.86 2.28
CA ASP A 303 -30.60 -0.91 1.31
C ASP A 303 -29.07 -1.05 1.09
N GLY A 304 -28.40 -1.96 1.80
CA GLY A 304 -26.94 -2.16 1.72
C GLY A 304 -26.12 -1.28 2.66
N SER A 305 -26.76 -0.38 3.43
CA SER A 305 -26.12 0.39 4.49
C SER A 305 -25.88 -0.47 5.74
N CYS A 306 -25.06 0.02 6.67
CA CYS A 306 -24.88 -0.64 7.98
C CYS A 306 -24.54 0.36 9.09
N THR A 307 -24.96 0.04 10.32
CA THR A 307 -24.56 0.75 11.53
C THR A 307 -23.60 -0.11 12.33
N TRP A 308 -22.45 0.46 12.67
CA TRP A 308 -21.49 -0.12 13.60
C TRP A 308 -21.65 0.46 15.00
N THR A 309 -21.68 -0.40 16.00
CA THR A 309 -21.72 0.01 17.41
C THR A 309 -20.43 -0.41 18.09
N SER A 310 -19.71 0.55 18.67
CA SER A 310 -18.50 0.29 19.45
C SER A 310 -18.83 -0.41 20.78
N PRO A 311 -17.84 -1.00 21.47
CA PRO A 311 -18.04 -1.60 22.79
C PRO A 311 -18.55 -0.63 23.86
N LEU A 312 -18.36 0.68 23.64
CA LEU A 312 -18.83 1.75 24.51
C LEU A 312 -20.18 2.33 24.08
N GLY A 313 -20.86 1.72 23.10
CA GLY A 313 -22.17 2.13 22.61
C GLY A 313 -22.17 3.28 21.61
N LYS A 314 -21.01 3.72 21.11
CA LYS A 314 -20.95 4.76 20.07
C LYS A 314 -21.32 4.16 18.71
N GLU A 315 -22.26 4.81 18.03
CA GLU A 315 -22.74 4.38 16.71
C GLU A 315 -22.04 5.12 15.58
N PHE A 316 -21.82 4.40 14.49
CA PHE A 316 -21.24 4.90 13.25
C PHE A 316 -22.06 4.36 12.08
N PHE A 317 -22.71 5.25 11.35
CA PHE A 317 -23.46 4.89 10.15
C PHE A 317 -22.51 4.85 8.93
N THR A 318 -22.51 3.73 8.23
CA THR A 318 -21.89 3.56 6.92
C THR A 318 -23.00 3.47 5.88
N PRO A 319 -23.16 4.48 4.99
CA PRO A 319 -24.23 4.48 4.00
C PRO A 319 -24.09 3.32 3.01
N ALA A 320 -25.20 2.99 2.37
CA ALA A 320 -25.21 2.12 1.21
C ALA A 320 -24.31 2.71 0.14
N ARG A 321 -23.50 1.86 -0.47
CA ARG A 321 -22.56 2.26 -1.52
C ARG A 321 -23.24 1.99 -2.86
N SER A 322 -24.03 2.96 -3.33
CA SER A 322 -24.53 2.92 -4.71
C SER A 322 -23.35 2.76 -5.66
N MET A 323 -23.51 1.90 -6.68
CA MET A 323 -22.48 1.65 -7.70
C MET A 323 -22.05 2.95 -8.40
N ASN A 324 -22.92 3.97 -8.39
CA ASN A 324 -22.74 5.25 -9.06
C ASN A 324 -22.33 6.40 -8.12
N GLU A 325 -22.31 6.18 -6.79
CA GLU A 325 -21.94 7.21 -5.83
C GLU A 325 -20.52 6.99 -5.29
N PRO A 326 -19.72 8.06 -5.11
CA PRO A 326 -18.37 7.97 -4.56
C PRO A 326 -18.38 7.44 -3.12
N VAL A 327 -17.26 6.82 -2.71
CA VAL A 327 -17.02 6.28 -1.36
C VAL A 327 -16.47 7.34 -0.42
#